data_AF-A0A221URL9-F1
#
_entry.id   AF-A0A221URL9-F1
#
_cell.length_a   1.000
_cell.length_b   1.000
_cell.length_c   1.000
_cell.angle_alpha   90.00
_cell.angle_beta   90.00
_cell.angle_gamma   90.00
#
_symmetry.space_group_name_H-M   'P 1'
#
loop_
_entity.id
_entity.type
_entity.pdbx_description
1 polymer ?
#
loop_
_entity_poly.entity_id
_entity_poly.type
_entity_poly.pdbx_seq_one_letter_code
_entity_poly.pdbx_strand_id
1 'polypeptide(L)'
;MKLSLKFLPLKDLFYSIFPTVGTYGGYIQGIAPTIFPNIWIAVGIGLLASVILAVVFYKENVKAYKKSLAEILATGYFMNFTGRFGKLLKTKTPIHFSFPDDKIRTFTANQITVEVGMPTSLKSLTAYAEMVENKYEIVYVREATYSEPFWLRAQLDDNRLIIHEFPRTLFSLSRYLKDDFLDQQLAEKNSKKIYAFFQDKIDQLRIEYSSEISNDKLKFITV
;
A
#
# COMPACT_ATOMS: atom_id res chain seq x y z
N MET A 1 11.17 12.59 16.12
CA MET A 1 9.87 12.52 15.42
C MET A 1 9.29 13.92 15.40
N LYS A 2 9.16 14.59 14.24
CA LYS A 2 8.42 15.87 14.18
C LYS A 2 6.94 15.55 14.36
N LEU A 3 6.31 16.14 15.37
CA LEU A 3 4.87 16.03 15.60
C LEU A 3 4.15 16.75 14.46
N SER A 4 3.33 16.01 13.70
CA SER A 4 2.51 16.60 12.65
C SER A 4 1.10 16.81 13.16
N LEU A 5 0.62 18.06 13.14
CA LEU A 5 -0.75 18.44 13.52
C LEU A 5 -1.83 17.68 12.72
N LYS A 6 -1.48 17.11 11.55
CA LYS A 6 -2.37 16.32 10.70
C LYS A 6 -2.92 15.06 11.38
N PHE A 7 -2.15 14.46 12.29
CA PHE A 7 -2.52 13.20 12.95
C PHE A 7 -2.93 13.40 14.41
N LEU A 8 -2.94 14.66 14.89
CA LEU A 8 -3.45 15.00 16.19
C LEU A 8 -4.97 14.81 16.19
N PRO A 9 -5.51 13.96 17.08
CA PRO A 9 -6.93 13.67 17.14
C PRO A 9 -7.63 14.81 17.88
N LEU A 10 -7.67 16.02 17.30
CA LEU A 10 -8.25 17.19 17.96
C LEU A 10 -9.66 16.89 18.49
N LYS A 11 -10.50 16.20 17.70
CA LYS A 11 -11.83 15.76 18.11
C LYS A 11 -11.81 14.82 19.32
N ASP A 12 -10.97 13.78 19.31
CA ASP A 12 -10.91 12.81 20.41
C ASP A 12 -10.24 13.40 21.66
N LEU A 13 -9.32 14.36 21.47
CA LEU A 13 -8.75 15.17 22.54
C LEU A 13 -9.83 16.01 23.22
N PHE A 14 -10.70 16.69 22.44
CA PHE A 14 -11.86 17.40 22.97
C PHE A 14 -12.79 16.48 23.78
N TYR A 15 -13.08 15.27 23.28
CA TYR A 15 -13.88 14.28 24.01
C TYR A 15 -13.21 13.75 25.27
N SER A 16 -11.88 13.72 25.34
CA SER A 16 -11.14 13.35 26.56
C SER A 16 -11.05 14.46 27.61
N ILE A 17 -11.13 15.73 27.20
CA ILE A 17 -11.08 16.90 28.11
C ILE A 17 -12.46 17.18 28.71
N PHE A 18 -13.55 16.88 27.99
CA PHE A 18 -14.92 17.15 28.43
C PHE A 18 -15.28 16.49 29.79
N PRO A 19 -14.92 15.22 30.05
CA PRO A 19 -15.09 14.59 31.36
C PRO A 19 -14.29 15.27 32.46
N THR A 20 -13.12 15.85 32.15
CA THR A 20 -12.28 16.59 33.10
C THR A 20 -12.93 17.93 33.47
N VAL A 21 -13.51 18.64 32.50
CA VAL A 21 -14.29 19.87 32.72
C VAL A 21 -15.58 19.56 33.49
N GLY A 22 -16.26 18.46 33.17
CA GLY A 22 -17.43 17.98 33.92
C GLY A 22 -17.12 17.64 35.37
N THR A 23 -15.98 16.98 35.61
CA THR A 23 -15.47 16.70 36.96
C THR A 23 -15.18 18.01 37.72
N TYR A 24 -14.56 19.00 37.07
CA TYR A 24 -14.31 20.32 37.66
C TYR A 24 -15.62 21.05 38.02
N GLY A 25 -16.63 21.01 37.15
CA GLY A 25 -17.97 21.54 37.43
C GLY A 25 -18.64 20.86 38.63
N GLY A 26 -18.50 19.54 38.74
CA GLY A 26 -18.98 18.77 39.89
C GLY A 26 -18.27 19.13 41.20
N TYR A 27 -16.96 19.41 41.17
CA TYR A 27 -16.20 19.90 42.33
C TYR A 27 -16.69 21.27 42.83
N ILE A 28 -16.94 22.22 41.92
CA ILE A 28 -17.49 23.55 42.28
C ILE A 28 -18.89 23.42 42.90
N GLN A 29 -19.67 22.43 42.46
CA GLN A 29 -21.01 22.15 42.96
C GLN A 29 -21.06 21.24 44.20
N GLY A 30 -19.90 20.88 44.77
CA GLY A 30 -19.81 20.06 45.99
C GLY A 30 -20.05 18.56 45.78
N ILE A 31 -20.07 18.08 44.53
CA ILE A 31 -20.29 16.68 44.14
C ILE A 31 -18.92 16.01 43.88
N ALA A 32 -17.95 16.23 44.77
CA ALA A 32 -16.61 15.71 44.61
C ALA A 32 -16.57 14.19 44.85
N PRO A 33 -15.99 13.38 43.93
CA PRO A 33 -15.79 11.96 44.17
C PRO A 33 -14.81 11.73 45.34
N THR A 34 -15.21 10.90 46.30
CA THR A 34 -14.48 10.58 47.55
C THR A 34 -13.09 9.98 47.34
N ILE A 35 -12.79 9.49 46.13
CA ILE A 35 -11.55 8.78 45.78
C ILE A 35 -10.38 9.76 45.54
N PHE A 36 -10.66 11.03 45.22
CA PHE A 36 -9.61 12.02 44.91
C PHE A 36 -9.80 13.34 45.68
N PRO A 37 -9.57 13.37 47.01
CA PRO A 37 -9.92 14.53 47.85
C PRO A 37 -9.20 15.85 47.48
N ASN A 38 -8.13 15.79 46.68
CA ASN A 38 -7.42 16.97 46.20
C ASN A 38 -7.68 17.19 44.71
N ILE A 39 -8.34 18.31 44.40
CA ILE A 39 -8.68 18.75 43.03
C ILE A 39 -7.45 18.81 42.11
N TRP A 40 -6.29 19.22 42.62
CA TRP A 40 -5.05 19.30 41.84
C TRP A 40 -4.51 17.91 41.47
N ILE A 41 -4.70 16.91 42.34
CA ILE A 41 -4.32 15.53 42.06
C ILE A 41 -5.25 14.93 41.00
N ALA A 42 -6.57 15.16 41.10
CA ALA A 42 -7.55 14.73 40.10
C ALA A 42 -7.27 15.35 38.72
N VAL A 43 -6.99 16.66 38.67
CA VAL A 43 -6.64 17.37 37.43
C VAL A 43 -5.31 16.87 36.87
N GLY A 44 -4.29 16.64 37.70
CA GLY A 44 -2.99 16.11 37.27
C GLY A 44 -3.10 14.71 36.66
N ILE A 45 -3.86 13.81 37.29
CA ILE A 45 -4.12 12.45 36.77
C ILE A 45 -4.93 12.50 35.48
N GLY A 46 -5.96 13.35 35.41
CA GLY A 46 -6.75 13.57 34.21
C GLY A 46 -5.91 14.05 33.04
N LEU A 47 -5.05 15.06 33.27
CA LEU A 47 -4.13 15.59 32.27
C LEU A 47 -3.17 14.50 31.78
N LEU A 48 -2.58 13.74 32.69
CA LEU A 48 -1.65 12.65 32.35
C LEU A 48 -2.34 11.58 31.51
N ALA A 49 -3.56 11.17 31.88
CA ALA A 49 -4.35 10.20 31.13
C ALA A 49 -4.72 10.72 29.73
N SER A 50 -5.11 11.99 29.60
CA SER A 50 -5.37 12.63 28.31
C SER A 50 -4.13 12.69 27.42
N VAL A 51 -2.95 12.99 27.97
CA VAL A 51 -1.69 12.96 27.22
C VAL A 51 -1.38 11.54 26.73
N ILE A 52 -1.56 10.52 27.58
CA ILE A 52 -1.36 9.11 27.18
C ILE A 52 -2.32 8.73 26.06
N LEU A 53 -3.62 9.04 26.19
CA LEU A 53 -4.63 8.78 25.16
C LEU A 53 -4.31 9.51 23.84
N ALA A 54 -3.91 10.77 23.91
CA ALA A 54 -3.52 11.54 22.73
C ALA A 54 -2.36 10.88 21.98
N VAL A 55 -1.36 10.36 22.69
CA VAL A 55 -0.23 9.62 22.10
C VAL A 55 -0.68 8.30 21.47
N VAL A 56 -1.59 7.57 22.12
CA VAL A 56 -2.16 6.33 21.59
C VAL A 56 -2.92 6.58 20.29
N PHE A 57 -3.88 7.51 20.30
CA PHE A 57 -4.66 7.86 19.12
C PHE A 57 -3.80 8.43 17.99
N TYR A 58 -2.78 9.23 18.30
CA TYR A 58 -1.83 9.69 17.29
C TYR A 58 -1.14 8.51 16.59
N LYS A 59 -0.67 7.52 17.35
CA LYS A 59 -0.04 6.32 16.79
C LYS A 59 -1.01 5.50 15.94
N GLU A 60 -2.27 5.38 16.36
CA GLU A 60 -3.31 4.69 15.61
C GLU A 60 -3.64 5.41 14.30
N ASN A 61 -3.82 6.73 14.33
CA ASN A 61 -4.08 7.56 13.15
C ASN A 61 -2.93 7.48 12.13
N VAL A 62 -1.68 7.51 12.59
CA VAL A 62 -0.52 7.32 11.71
C VAL A 62 -0.53 5.92 11.09
N LYS A 63 -0.84 4.88 11.87
CA LYS A 63 -0.94 3.50 11.35
C LYS A 63 -2.07 3.37 10.33
N ALA A 64 -3.24 3.92 10.61
CA ALA A 64 -4.39 3.92 9.72
C ALA A 64 -4.09 4.65 8.42
N TYR A 65 -3.46 5.84 8.49
CA TYR A 65 -3.04 6.59 7.32
C TYR A 65 -2.07 5.79 6.42
N LYS A 66 -1.03 5.18 7.01
CA LYS A 66 -0.07 4.35 6.25
C LYS A 66 -0.75 3.15 5.60
N LYS A 67 -1.70 2.51 6.30
CA LYS A 67 -2.49 1.40 5.77
C LYS A 67 -3.35 1.85 4.59
N SER A 68 -4.15 2.91 4.77
CA SER A 68 -5.02 3.43 3.70
C SER A 68 -4.23 3.88 2.47
N LEU A 69 -3.06 4.49 2.66
CA LEU A 69 -2.17 4.83 1.55
C LEU A 69 -1.72 3.59 0.79
N ALA A 70 -1.25 2.55 1.50
CA ALA A 70 -0.86 1.29 0.87
C ALA A 70 -2.02 0.64 0.10
N GLU A 71 -3.22 0.65 0.68
CA GLU A 71 -4.43 0.11 0.05
C GLU A 71 -4.83 0.88 -1.22
N ILE A 72 -4.75 2.22 -1.21
CA ILE A 72 -5.02 3.06 -2.38
C ILE A 72 -4.03 2.72 -3.51
N LEU A 73 -2.74 2.63 -3.19
CA LEU A 73 -1.72 2.26 -4.18
C LEU A 73 -1.95 0.83 -4.70
N ALA A 74 -2.34 -0.11 -3.84
CA ALA A 74 -2.65 -1.49 -4.22
C ALA A 74 -3.85 -1.56 -5.16
N THR A 75 -4.94 -0.85 -4.85
CA THR A 75 -6.11 -0.75 -5.73
C THR A 75 -5.73 -0.12 -7.07
N GLY A 76 -4.98 0.98 -7.07
CA GLY A 76 -4.52 1.62 -8.31
C GLY A 76 -3.65 0.70 -9.16
N TYR A 77 -2.71 -0.03 -8.55
CA TYR A 77 -1.88 -1.01 -9.23
C TYR A 77 -2.72 -2.18 -9.78
N PHE A 78 -3.65 -2.70 -8.98
CA PHE A 78 -4.52 -3.79 -9.39
C PHE A 78 -5.39 -3.40 -10.58
N MET A 79 -6.07 -2.26 -10.52
CA MET A 79 -6.97 -1.83 -11.62
C MET A 79 -6.21 -1.59 -12.93
N ASN A 80 -5.00 -1.03 -12.86
CA ASN A 80 -4.25 -0.65 -14.06
C ASN A 80 -3.39 -1.79 -14.64
N PHE A 81 -2.91 -2.72 -13.81
CA PHE A 81 -2.06 -3.82 -14.26
C PHE A 81 -2.68 -5.18 -13.97
N THR A 82 -2.67 -5.64 -12.72
CA THR A 82 -3.00 -7.03 -12.37
C THR A 82 -4.39 -7.46 -12.84
N GLY A 83 -5.39 -6.62 -12.58
CA GLY A 83 -6.79 -6.83 -12.96
C GLY A 83 -6.97 -6.74 -14.47
N ARG A 84 -6.44 -5.70 -15.10
CA ARG A 84 -6.49 -5.52 -16.57
C ARG A 84 -5.85 -6.69 -17.30
N PHE A 85 -4.60 -7.01 -16.96
CA PHE A 85 -3.85 -8.08 -17.60
C PHE A 85 -4.43 -9.46 -17.24
N GLY A 86 -4.89 -9.63 -16.01
CA GLY A 86 -5.57 -10.85 -15.57
C GLY A 86 -6.86 -11.11 -16.34
N LYS A 87 -7.64 -10.07 -16.68
CA LYS A 87 -8.80 -10.16 -17.58
C LYS A 87 -8.37 -10.51 -19.00
N LEU A 88 -7.33 -9.86 -19.51
CA LEU A 88 -6.79 -10.13 -20.84
C LEU A 88 -6.33 -11.59 -20.97
N LEU A 89 -5.62 -12.13 -19.98
CA LEU A 89 -5.19 -13.53 -19.94
C LEU A 89 -6.34 -14.53 -19.74
N LYS A 90 -7.47 -14.09 -19.20
CA LYS A 90 -8.65 -14.94 -19.11
C LYS A 90 -9.34 -15.12 -20.47
N THR A 91 -9.16 -14.16 -21.38
CA THR A 91 -9.70 -14.27 -22.73
C THR A 91 -8.98 -15.37 -23.53
N LYS A 92 -9.72 -16.03 -24.42
CA LYS A 92 -9.14 -16.99 -25.37
C LYS A 92 -8.61 -16.32 -26.65
N THR A 93 -8.75 -15.00 -26.74
CA THR A 93 -8.29 -14.24 -27.91
C THR A 93 -6.77 -14.14 -27.91
N PRO A 94 -6.11 -14.32 -29.06
CA PRO A 94 -4.69 -14.06 -29.19
C PRO A 94 -4.36 -12.61 -28.84
N ILE A 95 -3.22 -12.40 -28.18
CA ILE A 95 -2.74 -11.09 -27.74
C ILE A 95 -1.49 -10.76 -28.55
N HIS A 96 -1.43 -9.53 -29.07
CA HIS A 96 -0.33 -9.05 -29.91
C HIS A 96 0.65 -8.22 -29.10
N PHE A 97 1.93 -8.50 -29.26
CA PHE A 97 3.03 -7.80 -28.60
C PHE A 97 3.99 -7.24 -29.64
N SER A 98 4.37 -5.97 -29.50
CA SER A 98 5.44 -5.34 -30.30
C SER A 98 6.75 -5.43 -29.55
N PHE A 99 7.76 -6.01 -30.18
CA PHE A 99 9.10 -6.15 -29.65
C PHE A 99 10.03 -5.03 -30.15
N PRO A 100 11.19 -4.81 -29.50
CA PRO A 100 12.16 -3.81 -29.94
C PRO A 100 12.74 -4.06 -31.35
N ASP A 101 12.61 -5.28 -31.87
CA ASP A 101 13.01 -5.67 -33.23
C ASP A 101 11.94 -5.33 -34.29
N ASP A 102 10.96 -4.48 -33.94
CA ASP A 102 9.77 -4.11 -34.72
C ASP A 102 8.87 -5.29 -35.12
N LYS A 103 9.12 -6.50 -34.61
CA LYS A 103 8.28 -7.67 -34.90
C LYS A 103 7.07 -7.67 -33.99
N ILE A 104 5.92 -7.94 -34.60
CA ILE A 104 4.69 -8.26 -33.88
C ILE A 104 4.65 -9.76 -33.67
N ARG A 105 4.60 -10.17 -32.41
CA ARG A 105 4.45 -11.58 -32.03
C ARG A 105 3.10 -11.77 -31.37
N THR A 106 2.46 -12.88 -31.68
CA THR A 106 1.11 -13.21 -31.22
C THR A 106 1.17 -14.40 -30.29
N PHE A 107 0.59 -14.26 -29.11
CA PHE A 107 0.55 -15.31 -28.10
C PHE A 107 -0.88 -15.57 -27.65
N THR A 108 -1.23 -16.82 -27.44
CA THR A 108 -2.44 -17.19 -26.70
C THR A 108 -2.13 -17.21 -25.19
N ALA A 109 -3.14 -17.02 -24.35
CA ALA A 109 -2.95 -16.91 -22.89
C ALA A 109 -2.22 -18.10 -22.24
N ASN A 110 -2.29 -19.29 -22.82
CA ASN A 110 -1.56 -20.47 -22.36
C ASN A 110 -0.03 -20.40 -22.58
N GLN A 111 0.44 -19.55 -23.51
CA GLN A 111 1.85 -19.30 -23.78
C GLN A 111 2.42 -18.16 -22.95
N ILE A 112 1.59 -17.45 -22.18
CA ILE A 112 2.01 -16.30 -21.39
C ILE A 112 2.05 -16.69 -19.91
N THR A 113 3.15 -16.34 -19.25
CA THR A 113 3.30 -16.41 -17.79
C THR A 113 3.67 -15.02 -17.29
N VAL A 114 3.04 -14.59 -16.20
CA VAL A 114 3.37 -13.31 -15.56
C VAL A 114 3.93 -13.58 -14.19
N GLU A 115 5.10 -13.02 -13.92
CA GLU A 115 5.75 -13.03 -12.62
C GLU A 115 5.71 -11.62 -12.05
N VAL A 116 5.01 -11.48 -10.93
CA VAL A 116 4.90 -10.23 -10.19
C VAL A 116 5.76 -10.33 -8.94
N GLY A 117 6.88 -9.62 -8.94
CA GLY A 117 7.75 -9.49 -7.78
C GLY A 117 7.08 -8.65 -6.70
N MET A 118 6.67 -9.29 -5.60
CA MET A 118 6.08 -8.67 -4.43
C MET A 118 7.16 -8.40 -3.39
N PRO A 119 7.59 -7.14 -3.23
CA PRO A 119 8.75 -6.82 -2.42
C PRO A 119 8.42 -6.89 -0.93
N THR A 120 9.31 -7.51 -0.16
CA THR A 120 9.25 -7.48 1.31
C THR A 120 9.82 -6.18 1.90
N SER A 121 10.66 -5.46 1.16
CA SER A 121 11.24 -4.20 1.62
C SER A 121 11.68 -3.27 0.49
N LEU A 122 12.10 -2.04 0.82
CA LEU A 122 12.58 -1.09 -0.18
C LEU A 122 13.83 -1.61 -0.89
N LYS A 123 14.75 -2.23 -0.14
CA LYS A 123 15.93 -2.88 -0.71
C LYS A 123 15.55 -3.97 -1.70
N SER A 124 14.58 -4.82 -1.37
CA SER A 124 14.19 -5.91 -2.27
C SER A 124 13.43 -5.42 -3.50
N LEU A 125 12.57 -4.40 -3.34
CA LEU A 125 11.94 -3.71 -4.48
C LEU A 125 13.01 -3.13 -5.42
N THR A 126 14.00 -2.44 -4.89
CA THR A 126 15.05 -1.80 -5.69
C THR A 126 15.88 -2.86 -6.42
N ALA A 127 16.33 -3.89 -5.71
CA ALA A 127 17.12 -4.97 -6.30
C ALA A 127 16.36 -5.73 -7.40
N TYR A 128 15.08 -6.04 -7.17
CA TYR A 128 14.26 -6.71 -8.18
C TYR A 128 13.96 -5.80 -9.37
N ALA A 129 13.69 -4.52 -9.14
CA ALA A 129 13.49 -3.53 -10.20
C ALA A 129 14.73 -3.40 -11.10
N GLU A 130 15.90 -3.21 -10.50
CA GLU A 130 17.18 -3.14 -11.24
C GLU A 130 17.44 -4.42 -12.03
N MET A 131 17.16 -5.59 -11.45
CA MET A 131 17.30 -6.87 -12.14
C MET A 131 16.39 -6.95 -13.36
N VAL A 132 15.11 -6.61 -13.21
CA VAL A 132 14.12 -6.64 -14.30
C VAL A 132 14.47 -5.64 -15.40
N GLU A 133 14.86 -4.43 -15.03
CA GLU A 133 15.16 -3.35 -15.99
C GLU A 133 16.42 -3.61 -16.81
N ASN A 134 17.43 -4.27 -16.22
CA ASN A 134 18.69 -4.58 -16.89
C ASN A 134 18.65 -5.87 -17.72
N LYS A 135 17.81 -6.84 -17.35
CA LYS A 135 17.80 -8.17 -17.99
C LYS A 135 16.73 -8.35 -19.06
N TYR A 136 15.60 -7.63 -18.97
CA TYR A 136 14.43 -7.92 -19.79
C TYR A 136 14.06 -6.76 -20.70
N GLU A 137 13.56 -7.11 -21.88
CA GLU A 137 13.23 -6.15 -22.93
C GLU A 137 11.87 -5.49 -22.67
N ILE A 138 11.71 -4.26 -23.16
CA ILE A 138 10.41 -3.58 -23.17
C ILE A 138 9.59 -4.12 -24.33
N VAL A 139 8.39 -4.62 -24.04
CA VAL A 139 7.41 -5.07 -25.04
C VAL A 139 6.11 -4.27 -24.88
N TYR A 140 5.44 -3.99 -26.00
CA TYR A 140 4.18 -3.23 -25.99
C TYR A 140 3.00 -4.15 -26.27
N VAL A 141 2.02 -4.14 -25.39
CA VAL A 141 0.77 -4.89 -25.55
C VAL A 141 -0.17 -4.09 -26.45
N ARG A 142 -0.57 -4.68 -27.58
CA ARG A 142 -1.57 -4.10 -28.48
C ARG A 142 -2.92 -4.72 -28.20
N GLU A 143 -3.80 -3.96 -27.55
CA GLU A 143 -5.20 -4.34 -27.37
C GLU A 143 -6.05 -3.73 -28.48
N ALA A 144 -6.93 -4.50 -29.11
CA ALA A 144 -7.81 -3.99 -30.16
C ALA A 144 -8.84 -2.97 -29.64
N THR A 145 -9.20 -3.06 -28.35
CA THR A 145 -10.22 -2.24 -27.69
C THR A 145 -9.70 -0.93 -27.09
N TYR A 146 -8.38 -0.73 -27.02
CA TYR A 146 -7.79 0.47 -26.43
C TYR A 146 -6.87 1.18 -27.44
N SER A 147 -6.95 2.50 -27.47
CA SER A 147 -6.16 3.34 -28.40
C SER A 147 -4.68 3.37 -28.05
N GLU A 148 -4.32 3.21 -26.78
CA GLU A 148 -2.93 3.31 -26.31
C GLU A 148 -2.38 1.94 -25.87
N PRO A 149 -1.27 1.49 -26.48
CA PRO A 149 -0.56 0.32 -25.99
C PRO A 149 0.13 0.66 -24.66
N PHE A 150 0.15 -0.29 -23.73
CA PHE A 150 0.97 -0.19 -22.52
C PHE A 150 2.17 -1.12 -22.64
N TRP A 151 3.25 -0.74 -21.99
CA TRP A 151 4.51 -1.45 -22.06
C TRP A 151 4.73 -2.30 -20.81
N LEU A 152 5.44 -3.41 -21.00
CA LEU A 152 5.82 -4.38 -19.97
C LEU A 152 7.27 -4.80 -20.19
N ARG A 153 7.87 -5.43 -19.18
CA ARG A 153 9.18 -6.07 -19.33
C ARG A 153 8.97 -7.56 -19.52
N ALA A 154 9.56 -8.14 -20.57
CA ALA A 154 9.39 -9.54 -20.87
C ALA A 154 10.66 -10.18 -21.44
N GLN A 155 10.69 -11.50 -21.37
CA GLN A 155 11.63 -12.35 -22.09
C GLN A 155 10.86 -13.40 -22.88
N LEU A 156 11.45 -13.83 -23.98
CA LEU A 156 10.98 -14.98 -24.73
C LEU A 156 11.80 -16.19 -24.33
N ASP A 157 11.11 -17.24 -23.93
CA ASP A 157 11.68 -18.54 -23.63
C ASP A 157 11.03 -19.55 -24.59
N ASP A 158 11.77 -19.93 -25.63
CA ASP A 158 11.28 -20.66 -26.80
C ASP A 158 10.03 -20.02 -27.43
N ASN A 159 8.86 -20.60 -27.15
CA ASN A 159 7.56 -20.19 -27.66
C ASN A 159 6.61 -19.70 -26.54
N ARG A 160 7.18 -19.32 -25.40
CA ARG A 160 6.49 -18.76 -24.24
C ARG A 160 6.97 -17.34 -23.96
N LEU A 161 6.02 -16.49 -23.61
CA LEU A 161 6.28 -15.13 -23.17
C LEU A 161 6.26 -15.09 -21.64
N ILE A 162 7.36 -14.71 -21.03
CA ILE A 162 7.46 -14.53 -19.58
C ILE A 162 7.56 -13.03 -19.30
N ILE A 163 6.52 -12.49 -18.66
CA ILE A 163 6.43 -11.09 -18.27
C ILE A 163 6.92 -10.96 -16.84
N HIS A 164 7.81 -10.00 -16.61
CA HIS A 164 8.36 -9.66 -15.31
C HIS A 164 7.86 -8.28 -14.90
N GLU A 165 7.12 -8.21 -13.80
CA GLU A 165 6.51 -6.98 -13.33
C GLU A 165 6.74 -6.80 -11.82
N PHE A 166 6.70 -5.56 -11.36
CA PHE A 166 6.79 -5.21 -9.95
C PHE A 166 6.00 -3.93 -9.69
N PRO A 167 5.44 -3.73 -8.49
CA PRO A 167 4.58 -2.59 -8.22
C PRO A 167 5.38 -1.27 -8.13
N ARG A 168 5.70 -0.66 -9.29
CA ARG A 168 6.40 0.63 -9.42
C ARG A 168 5.77 1.74 -8.60
N THR A 169 4.46 1.67 -8.37
CA THR A 169 3.72 2.60 -7.53
C THR A 169 4.28 2.71 -6.11
N LEU A 170 4.96 1.68 -5.59
CA LEU A 170 5.57 1.71 -4.26
C LEU A 170 6.73 2.72 -4.16
N PHE A 171 7.44 3.03 -5.26
CA PHE A 171 8.47 4.07 -5.26
C PHE A 171 7.89 5.47 -4.98
N SER A 172 6.58 5.67 -5.20
CA SER A 172 5.92 6.93 -4.91
C SER A 172 5.71 7.19 -3.40
N LEU A 173 5.86 6.18 -2.55
CA LEU A 173 5.65 6.30 -1.10
C LEU A 173 6.56 7.37 -0.47
N SER A 174 7.78 7.52 -0.99
CA SER A 174 8.72 8.57 -0.56
C SER A 174 8.14 9.99 -0.71
N ARG A 175 7.24 10.22 -1.68
CA ARG A 175 6.60 11.52 -1.90
C ARG A 175 5.51 11.82 -0.87
N TYR A 176 4.79 10.80 -0.42
CA TYR A 176 3.67 10.91 0.52
C TYR A 176 4.11 10.81 1.99
N LEU A 177 5.15 10.02 2.25
CA LEU A 177 5.68 9.73 3.58
C LEU A 177 7.11 10.24 3.70
N LYS A 178 7.35 11.50 3.29
CA LYS A 178 8.69 12.10 3.22
C LYS A 178 9.52 11.80 4.47
N ASP A 179 9.02 12.16 5.65
CA ASP A 179 9.74 11.97 6.92
C ASP A 179 10.09 10.51 7.25
N ASP A 180 9.26 9.55 6.81
CA ASP A 180 9.50 8.12 7.02
C ASP A 180 10.50 7.52 6.02
N PHE A 181 10.80 8.25 4.94
CA PHE A 181 11.65 7.84 3.81
C PHE A 181 12.86 8.78 3.61
N LEU A 182 13.09 9.75 4.50
CA LEU A 182 14.26 10.65 4.44
C LEU A 182 15.59 9.93 4.67
N ASP A 183 15.58 8.96 5.60
CA ASP A 183 16.75 8.15 5.95
C ASP A 183 16.58 6.73 5.41
N GLN A 184 17.64 6.17 4.82
CA GLN A 184 17.58 4.88 4.15
C GLN A 184 17.28 3.72 5.10
N GLN A 185 17.81 3.73 6.33
CA GLN A 185 17.55 2.68 7.31
C GLN A 185 16.11 2.76 7.82
N LEU A 186 15.62 3.97 8.05
CA LEU A 186 14.23 4.23 8.45
C LEU A 186 13.26 3.85 7.33
N ALA A 187 13.57 4.19 6.09
CA ALA A 187 12.80 3.84 4.90
C ALA A 187 12.66 2.31 4.78
N GLU A 188 13.78 1.59 4.91
CA GLU A 188 13.82 0.12 4.86
C GLU A 188 13.00 -0.53 5.98
N LYS A 189 13.04 0.03 7.19
CA LYS A 189 12.23 -0.46 8.30
C LYS A 189 10.74 -0.21 8.07
N ASN A 190 10.39 1.00 7.63
CA ASN A 190 9.01 1.42 7.44
C ASN A 190 8.35 0.74 6.22
N SER A 191 9.12 0.53 5.15
CA SER A 191 8.63 -0.10 3.92
C SER A 191 8.08 -1.49 4.19
N LYS A 192 8.72 -2.30 5.06
CA LYS A 192 8.27 -3.66 5.39
C LYS A 192 6.81 -3.69 5.83
N LYS A 193 6.41 -2.77 6.71
CA LYS A 193 5.04 -2.70 7.22
C LYS A 193 4.05 -2.18 6.17
N ILE A 194 4.46 -1.18 5.39
CA ILE A 194 3.61 -0.59 4.35
C ILE A 194 3.39 -1.60 3.20
N TYR A 195 4.44 -2.32 2.83
CA TYR A 195 4.41 -3.30 1.75
C TYR A 195 3.59 -4.52 2.15
N ALA A 196 3.60 -4.93 3.42
CA ALA A 196 2.68 -5.93 3.94
C ALA A 196 1.21 -5.50 3.74
N PHE A 197 0.83 -4.26 4.13
CA PHE A 197 -0.53 -3.76 3.88
C PHE A 197 -0.89 -3.72 2.38
N PHE A 198 0.06 -3.38 1.53
CA PHE A 198 -0.13 -3.40 0.07
C PHE A 198 -0.40 -4.83 -0.41
N GLN A 199 0.44 -5.79 -0.01
CA GLN A 199 0.31 -7.20 -0.40
C GLN A 199 -1.01 -7.80 0.09
N ASP A 200 -1.37 -7.58 1.35
CA ASP A 200 -2.66 -8.01 1.94
C ASP A 200 -3.83 -7.51 1.09
N LYS A 201 -3.77 -6.24 0.63
CA LYS A 201 -4.83 -5.68 -0.20
C LYS A 201 -4.85 -6.26 -1.61
N ILE A 202 -3.68 -6.54 -2.21
CA ILE A 202 -3.61 -7.23 -3.50
C ILE A 202 -4.24 -8.62 -3.40
N ASP A 203 -3.95 -9.37 -2.34
CA ASP A 203 -4.52 -10.70 -2.15
C ASP A 203 -6.04 -10.65 -1.96
N GLN A 204 -6.55 -9.68 -1.19
CA GLN A 204 -7.99 -9.44 -1.10
C GLN A 204 -8.63 -9.19 -2.47
N LEU A 205 -8.04 -8.29 -3.28
CA LEU A 205 -8.55 -7.97 -4.62
C LEU A 205 -8.48 -9.18 -5.56
N ARG A 206 -7.43 -10.01 -5.47
CA ARG A 206 -7.32 -11.23 -6.27
C ARG A 206 -8.40 -12.26 -5.93
N ILE A 207 -8.78 -12.36 -4.67
CA ILE A 207 -9.87 -13.23 -4.21
C ILE A 207 -11.21 -12.66 -4.72
N GLU A 208 -11.45 -11.37 -4.51
CA GLU A 208 -12.66 -10.66 -4.91
C GLU A 208 -12.94 -10.80 -6.41
N TYR A 209 -11.90 -10.62 -7.24
CA TYR A 209 -12.01 -10.69 -8.71
C TYR A 209 -11.62 -12.06 -9.29
N SER A 210 -11.53 -13.11 -8.47
CA SER A 210 -11.08 -14.44 -8.91
C SER A 210 -11.91 -15.04 -10.04
N SER A 211 -13.19 -14.67 -10.13
CA SER A 211 -14.10 -15.06 -11.22
C SER A 211 -13.93 -14.23 -12.49
N GLU A 212 -13.11 -13.18 -12.49
CA GLU A 212 -12.88 -12.27 -13.61
C GLU A 212 -11.45 -12.33 -14.16
N ILE A 213 -10.48 -12.77 -13.35
CA ILE A 213 -9.06 -12.79 -13.74
C ILE A 213 -8.49 -14.21 -13.75
N SER A 214 -7.47 -14.44 -14.59
CA SER A 214 -6.72 -15.71 -14.63
C SER A 214 -5.65 -15.75 -13.53
N ASN A 215 -6.06 -16.01 -12.28
CA ASN A 215 -5.14 -16.06 -11.13
C ASN A 215 -4.04 -17.13 -11.27
N ASP A 216 -4.27 -18.19 -12.04
CA ASP A 216 -3.31 -19.27 -12.32
C ASP A 216 -2.14 -18.82 -13.23
N LYS A 217 -2.35 -17.76 -14.02
CA LYS A 217 -1.33 -17.20 -14.93
C LYS A 217 -0.53 -16.06 -14.32
N LEU A 218 -1.01 -15.50 -13.21
CA LEU A 218 -0.37 -14.43 -12.45
C LEU A 218 0.34 -15.03 -11.24
N LYS A 219 1.64 -15.23 -11.34
CA LYS A 219 2.48 -15.75 -10.26
C LYS A 219 3.01 -14.59 -9.43
N PHE A 220 2.58 -14.52 -8.18
CA PHE A 220 3.08 -13.56 -7.21
C PHE A 220 4.23 -14.21 -6.45
N ILE A 221 5.44 -13.69 -6.68
CA ILE A 221 6.65 -14.21 -6.05
C ILE A 221 7.13 -13.21 -5.01
N THR A 222 7.46 -13.69 -3.82
CA THR A 222 8.05 -12.84 -2.78
C THR A 222 9.49 -12.54 -3.15
N VAL A 223 9.85 -11.25 -3.15
CA VAL A 223 11.21 -10.77 -3.49
C VAL A 223 11.85 -9.96 -2.38
#